data_AF-A0A261A6N2-F1
#
_entry.id   AF-A0A261A6N2-F1
#
_cell.length_a   1.000
_cell.length_b   1.000
_cell.length_c   1.000
_cell.angle_alpha   90.00
_cell.angle_beta   90.00
_cell.angle_gamma   90.00
#
_symmetry.space_group_name_H-M   'P 1'
#
loop_
_entity.id
_entity.type
_entity.pdbx_description
1 polymer ?
#
loop_
_entity_poly.entity_id
_entity_poly.type
_entity_poly.pdbx_seq_one_letter_code
_entity_poly.pdbx_strand_id
1 'polypeptide(L)'
;MSLVEPTLVAMPKVVKDHLFQYLSYFDISRLHKTCHDLRDYINVSRPDSRYHMIKVVQAADNIQVNTMSEHRYDITNSLVLKYRKRDGGFLVNASVYTTDDFRSCVDGVDYLEAFYRDFGMILQHQKSILFEMEISPFNSRKQRSQFCKAMQ
;
A
#
# COMPACT_ATOMS: atom_id res chain seq x y z
N MET A 1 -27.58 -16.13 28.44
CA MET A 1 -26.99 -16.28 27.08
C MET A 1 -25.81 -15.33 27.00
N SER A 2 -24.58 -15.83 26.96
CA SER A 2 -23.43 -14.95 26.69
C SER A 2 -23.49 -14.53 25.23
N LEU A 3 -23.67 -13.24 24.96
CA LEU A 3 -23.48 -12.70 23.62
C LEU A 3 -22.00 -12.93 23.26
N VAL A 4 -21.74 -13.90 22.39
CA VAL A 4 -20.43 -14.02 21.76
C VAL A 4 -20.25 -12.76 20.93
N GLU A 5 -19.25 -11.95 21.25
CA GLU A 5 -18.97 -10.76 20.45
C GLU A 5 -18.72 -11.18 19.00
N PRO A 6 -19.46 -10.63 18.02
CA PRO A 6 -19.27 -10.99 16.63
C PRO A 6 -17.87 -10.55 16.18
N THR A 7 -17.01 -11.52 15.89
CA THR A 7 -15.68 -11.24 15.36
C THR A 7 -15.78 -10.92 13.87
N LEU A 8 -14.83 -10.13 13.34
CA LEU A 8 -14.76 -9.84 11.91
C LEU A 8 -14.74 -11.11 11.05
N VAL A 9 -14.10 -12.18 11.54
CA VAL A 9 -14.04 -13.49 10.86
C VAL A 9 -15.44 -14.08 10.68
N ALA A 10 -16.24 -14.07 11.75
CA ALA A 10 -17.59 -14.64 11.78
C ALA A 10 -18.64 -13.82 11.01
N MET A 11 -18.31 -12.60 10.60
CA MET A 11 -19.24 -11.77 9.82
C MET A 11 -19.52 -12.39 8.43
N PRO A 12 -20.76 -12.25 7.92
CA PRO A 12 -21.09 -12.67 6.56
C PRO A 12 -20.21 -12.00 5.52
N LYS A 13 -19.97 -12.69 4.40
CA LYS A 13 -19.14 -12.19 3.29
C LYS A 13 -19.56 -10.78 2.84
N VAL A 14 -20.85 -10.54 2.65
CA VAL A 14 -21.37 -9.22 2.20
C VAL A 14 -21.01 -8.09 3.16
N VAL A 15 -20.98 -8.35 4.48
CA VAL A 15 -20.62 -7.37 5.49
C VAL A 15 -19.12 -7.08 5.44
N LYS A 16 -18.30 -8.13 5.32
CA LYS A 16 -16.85 -7.98 5.13
C LYS A 16 -16.56 -7.20 3.85
N ASP A 17 -17.13 -7.59 2.72
CA ASP A 17 -16.94 -6.91 1.43
C ASP A 17 -17.31 -5.42 1.52
N HIS A 18 -18.38 -5.07 2.23
CA HIS A 18 -18.75 -3.68 2.47
C HIS A 18 -17.74 -2.96 3.38
N LEU A 19 -17.33 -3.58 4.48
CA LEU A 19 -16.33 -3.02 5.40
C LEU A 19 -14.99 -2.75 4.71
N PHE A 20 -14.53 -3.68 3.86
CA PHE A 20 -13.29 -3.55 3.09
C PHE A 20 -13.29 -2.35 2.14
N GLN A 21 -14.45 -1.81 1.76
CA GLN A 21 -14.53 -0.59 0.94
C GLN A 21 -14.10 0.68 1.68
N TYR A 22 -14.03 0.63 3.01
CA TYR A 22 -13.60 1.73 3.87
C TYR A 22 -12.15 1.56 4.34
N LEU A 23 -11.48 0.48 3.95
CA LEU A 23 -10.13 0.17 4.40
C LEU A 23 -9.09 0.65 3.40
N SER A 24 -8.01 1.24 3.91
CA SER A 24 -6.82 1.48 3.11
C SER A 24 -6.08 0.16 2.80
N TYR A 25 -5.17 0.16 1.83
CA TYR A 25 -4.26 -0.97 1.61
C TYR A 25 -3.49 -1.37 2.87
N PHE A 26 -3.17 -0.43 3.77
CA PHE A 26 -2.44 -0.75 4.99
C PHE A 26 -3.31 -1.48 6.00
N ASP A 27 -4.58 -1.09 6.13
CA ASP A 27 -5.53 -1.81 6.97
C ASP A 27 -5.77 -3.23 6.43
N ILE A 28 -5.92 -3.34 5.10
CA ILE A 28 -5.99 -4.65 4.41
C ILE A 28 -4.72 -5.47 4.69
N SER A 29 -3.54 -4.88 4.57
CA SER A 29 -2.26 -5.55 4.82
C SER A 29 -2.07 -5.96 6.27
N ARG A 30 -2.55 -5.15 7.22
CA ARG A 30 -2.57 -5.48 8.65
C ARG A 30 -3.49 -6.67 8.89
N LEU A 31 -4.72 -6.64 8.37
CA LEU A 31 -5.67 -7.76 8.47
C LEU A 31 -5.16 -9.04 7.81
N HIS A 32 -4.43 -8.94 6.70
CA HIS A 32 -3.79 -10.09 6.05
C HIS A 32 -2.73 -10.76 6.96
N LYS A 33 -2.14 -9.99 7.89
CA LYS A 33 -1.13 -10.47 8.85
C LYS A 33 -1.73 -10.95 10.18
N THR A 34 -3.00 -10.67 10.51
CA THR A 34 -3.57 -11.01 11.83
C THR A 34 -3.91 -12.49 11.99
N CYS A 35 -4.60 -13.11 11.04
CA CYS A 35 -4.95 -14.55 11.10
C CYS A 35 -5.08 -15.20 9.72
N HIS A 36 -5.07 -16.54 9.69
CA HIS A 36 -5.18 -17.33 8.46
C HIS A 36 -6.51 -17.11 7.72
N ASP A 37 -7.63 -17.04 8.44
CA ASP A 37 -8.94 -16.84 7.80
C ASP A 37 -9.06 -15.50 7.06
N LEU A 38 -8.57 -14.41 7.67
CA LEU A 38 -8.55 -13.10 7.02
C LEU A 38 -7.55 -13.05 5.88
N ARG A 39 -6.40 -13.71 6.02
CA ARG A 39 -5.41 -13.86 4.96
C ARG A 39 -6.01 -14.54 3.73
N ASP A 40 -6.64 -15.69 3.92
CA ASP A 40 -7.26 -16.46 2.84
C ASP A 40 -8.42 -15.68 2.22
N TYR A 41 -9.23 -15.02 3.05
CA TYR A 41 -10.29 -14.13 2.59
C TYR A 41 -9.75 -13.03 1.68
N ILE A 42 -8.71 -12.30 2.11
CA ILE A 42 -8.13 -11.17 1.35
C ILE A 42 -7.48 -11.64 0.06
N ASN A 43 -6.79 -12.78 0.08
CA ASN A 43 -6.14 -13.36 -1.10
C ASN A 43 -7.14 -13.75 -2.19
N VAL A 44 -8.32 -14.27 -1.78
CA VAL A 44 -9.39 -14.67 -2.70
C VAL A 44 -10.23 -13.47 -3.14
N SER A 45 -10.72 -12.66 -2.20
CA SER A 45 -11.63 -11.54 -2.50
C SER A 45 -10.91 -10.38 -3.20
N ARG A 46 -9.63 -10.17 -2.90
CA ARG A 46 -8.80 -9.05 -3.37
C ARG A 46 -9.57 -7.73 -3.23
N PRO A 47 -9.86 -7.28 -2.00
CA PRO A 47 -10.65 -6.08 -1.77
C PRO A 47 -10.06 -4.88 -2.53
N ASP A 48 -10.95 -4.07 -3.09
CA ASP A 48 -10.57 -2.93 -3.92
C ASP A 48 -10.08 -1.75 -3.06
N SER A 49 -8.89 -1.24 -3.35
CA SER A 49 -8.27 -0.13 -2.63
C SER A 49 -8.82 1.25 -3.02
N ARG A 50 -9.52 1.37 -4.16
CA ARG A 50 -10.27 2.57 -4.57
C ARG A 50 -9.51 3.90 -4.48
N TYR A 51 -8.22 3.89 -4.78
CA TYR A 51 -7.43 5.11 -4.88
C TYR A 51 -7.90 5.92 -6.10
N HIS A 52 -8.11 7.22 -5.88
CA HIS A 52 -8.41 8.20 -6.93
C HIS A 52 -7.12 8.63 -7.64
N MET A 53 -6.03 8.76 -6.88
CA MET A 53 -4.71 9.13 -7.39
C MET A 53 -3.62 8.25 -6.79
N ILE A 54 -2.63 7.91 -7.63
CA ILE A 54 -1.37 7.29 -7.22
C ILE A 54 -0.22 8.12 -7.80
N LYS A 55 0.68 8.60 -6.95
CA LYS A 55 1.88 9.35 -7.33
C LYS A 55 3.13 8.63 -6.85
N VAL A 56 4.00 8.27 -7.78
CA VAL A 56 5.32 7.69 -7.49
C VAL A 56 6.39 8.74 -7.74
N VAL A 57 7.26 8.96 -6.75
CA VAL A 57 8.39 9.90 -6.86
C VAL A 57 9.67 9.15 -6.50
N GLN A 58 10.63 9.16 -7.43
CA GLN A 58 11.95 8.60 -7.20
C GLN A 58 12.97 9.72 -7.02
N ALA A 59 13.84 9.58 -6.02
CA ALA A 59 15.00 10.42 -5.76
C ALA A 59 16.28 9.59 -5.81
N ALA A 60 17.45 10.22 -5.57
CA ALA A 60 18.75 9.56 -5.70
C ALA A 60 18.92 8.33 -4.79
N ASP A 61 18.39 8.39 -3.58
CA ASP A 61 18.55 7.40 -2.51
C ASP A 61 17.22 6.89 -1.94
N ASN A 62 16.09 7.26 -2.55
CA ASN A 62 14.78 6.84 -2.08
C ASN A 62 13.74 6.81 -3.20
N ILE A 63 12.65 6.09 -2.95
CA ILE A 63 11.45 6.07 -3.77
C ILE A 63 10.23 6.12 -2.85
N GLN A 64 9.19 6.83 -3.27
CA GLN A 64 7.94 6.87 -2.52
C GLN A 64 6.72 6.74 -3.42
N VAL A 65 5.66 6.15 -2.86
CA VAL A 65 4.31 6.17 -3.43
C VAL A 65 3.39 6.92 -2.48
N ASN A 66 2.66 7.87 -3.04
CA ASN A 66 1.61 8.61 -2.37
C ASN A 66 0.28 8.19 -3.01
N THR A 67 -0.72 7.86 -2.20
CA THR A 67 -2.07 7.57 -2.70
C THR A 67 -3.08 8.53 -2.08
N MET A 68 -4.16 8.82 -2.82
CA MET A 68 -5.27 9.65 -2.35
C MET A 68 -6.59 8.99 -2.74
N SER A 69 -7.55 8.94 -1.81
CA SER A 69 -8.92 8.51 -2.07
C SER A 69 -9.79 9.63 -2.66
N GLU A 70 -10.98 9.29 -3.19
CA GLU A 70 -11.89 10.18 -3.93
C GLU A 70 -12.24 11.51 -3.24
N HIS A 71 -12.28 11.53 -1.91
CA HIS A 71 -12.50 12.75 -1.17
C HIS A 71 -11.22 13.59 -1.16
N ARG A 72 -11.04 14.44 -2.17
CA ARG A 72 -9.88 15.36 -2.32
C ARG A 72 -9.64 16.29 -1.11
N TYR A 73 -10.63 16.41 -0.22
CA TYR A 73 -10.57 17.17 1.03
C TYR A 73 -10.39 16.30 2.27
N ASP A 74 -10.45 14.97 2.13
CA ASP A 74 -10.23 14.01 3.21
C ASP A 74 -8.81 13.44 3.11
N ILE A 75 -7.86 14.30 3.46
CA ILE A 75 -6.42 14.03 3.50
C ILE A 75 -6.11 12.88 4.49
N THR A 76 -7.07 12.55 5.36
CA THR A 76 -6.97 11.51 6.40
C THR A 76 -6.74 10.11 5.82
N ASN A 77 -7.13 9.86 4.57
CA ASN A 77 -6.95 8.58 3.88
C ASN A 77 -5.81 8.59 2.84
N SER A 78 -4.95 9.62 2.87
CA SER A 78 -3.74 9.63 2.04
C SER A 78 -2.65 8.76 2.67
N LEU A 79 -2.12 7.81 1.89
CA LEU A 79 -0.99 6.97 2.30
C LEU A 79 0.27 7.48 1.62
N VAL A 80 1.35 7.59 2.38
CA VAL A 80 2.70 7.78 1.85
C VAL A 80 3.59 6.63 2.32
N LEU A 81 4.10 5.85 1.38
CA LEU A 81 5.16 4.86 1.64
C LEU A 81 6.47 5.37 1.04
N LYS A 82 7.50 5.50 1.87
CA LYS A 82 8.83 5.95 1.46
C LYS A 82 9.89 4.92 1.80
N TYR A 83 10.58 4.42 0.78
CA TYR A 83 11.67 3.47 0.87
C TYR A 83 12.97 4.22 0.64
N ARG A 84 13.88 4.19 1.62
CA ARG A 84 15.20 4.81 1.53
C ARG A 84 16.28 3.75 1.58
N LYS A 85 17.27 3.91 0.71
CA LYS A 85 18.46 3.07 0.69
C LYS A 85 19.22 3.20 2.02
N ARG A 86 19.75 2.07 2.49
CA ARG A 86 20.68 1.98 3.62
C ARG A 86 21.78 0.97 3.27
N ASP A 87 22.94 1.09 3.90
CA ASP A 87 23.96 0.06 3.78
C ASP A 87 23.44 -1.28 4.31
N GLY A 88 23.51 -2.32 3.46
CA GLY A 88 23.02 -3.66 3.79
C GLY A 88 21.50 -3.82 3.78
N GLY A 89 20.70 -2.83 3.33
CA GLY A 89 19.24 -2.96 3.29
C GLY A 89 18.48 -1.67 2.98
N PHE A 90 17.31 -1.50 3.61
CA PHE A 90 16.49 -0.31 3.44
C PHE A 90 15.73 0.11 4.71
N LEU A 91 15.31 1.37 4.72
CA LEU A 91 14.38 1.94 5.68
C LEU A 91 13.05 2.19 4.97
N VAL A 92 11.94 1.68 5.51
CA VAL A 92 10.59 2.04 5.06
C VAL A 92 9.91 2.91 6.09
N ASN A 93 9.29 4.00 5.63
CA ASN A 93 8.39 4.84 6.38
C ASN A 93 7.00 4.74 5.76
N ALA A 94 5.98 4.47 6.56
CA ALA A 94 4.58 4.60 6.16
C ALA A 94 3.93 5.67 7.04
N SER A 95 3.37 6.70 6.41
CA SER A 95 2.61 7.74 7.10
C SER A 95 1.20 7.81 6.52
N VAL A 96 0.21 7.80 7.39
CA VAL A 96 -1.18 8.17 7.10
C VAL A 96 -1.44 9.42 7.92
N TYR A 97 -2.07 10.44 7.34
CA TYR A 97 -2.16 11.80 7.94
C TYR A 97 -2.72 11.82 9.38
N THR A 98 -3.41 10.77 9.81
CA THR A 98 -4.07 10.63 11.11
C THR A 98 -3.40 9.66 12.10
N THR A 99 -2.32 8.97 11.73
CA THR A 99 -1.71 7.94 12.60
C THR A 99 -0.20 8.06 12.69
N ASP A 100 0.36 7.52 13.77
CA ASP A 100 1.81 7.41 13.98
C ASP A 100 2.53 6.84 12.76
N ASP A 101 3.64 7.48 12.39
CA ASP A 101 4.55 7.02 11.34
C ASP A 101 5.08 5.61 11.67
N PHE A 102 4.71 4.62 10.86
CA PHE A 102 5.38 3.33 10.92
C PHE A 102 6.77 3.45 10.30
N ARG A 103 7.77 2.91 10.99
CA ARG A 103 9.15 2.85 10.52
C ARG A 103 9.72 1.46 10.74
N SER A 104 10.34 0.89 9.72
CA SER A 104 11.03 -0.39 9.83
C SER A 104 12.34 -0.39 9.05
N CYS A 105 13.36 -1.02 9.63
CA CYS A 105 14.63 -1.31 8.98
C CYS A 105 14.60 -2.77 8.53
N VAL A 106 14.97 -3.03 7.28
CA VAL A 106 15.01 -4.37 6.71
C VAL A 106 16.38 -4.57 6.09
N ASP A 107 17.06 -5.63 6.51
CA ASP A 107 18.39 -5.99 6.01
C ASP A 107 18.29 -7.00 4.86
N GLY A 108 19.28 -7.02 3.97
CA GLY A 108 19.47 -8.03 2.92
C GLY A 108 18.60 -7.88 1.66
N VAL A 109 17.77 -6.84 1.57
CA VAL A 109 16.86 -6.59 0.43
C VAL A 109 17.10 -5.20 -0.13
N ASP A 110 17.11 -5.06 -1.47
CA ASP A 110 17.22 -3.76 -2.11
C ASP A 110 15.92 -2.93 -1.96
N TYR A 111 16.07 -1.63 -1.73
CA TYR A 111 14.93 -0.74 -1.48
C TYR A 111 13.97 -0.63 -2.68
N LEU A 112 14.46 -0.73 -3.92
CA LEU A 112 13.61 -0.71 -5.12
C LEU A 112 12.87 -2.04 -5.26
N GLU A 113 13.54 -3.16 -4.99
CA GLU A 113 12.89 -4.47 -5.00
C GLU A 113 11.73 -4.52 -4.00
N ALA A 114 11.97 -4.06 -2.77
CA ALA A 114 10.93 -3.96 -1.76
C ALA A 114 9.78 -3.03 -2.19
N PHE A 115 10.12 -1.88 -2.77
CA PHE A 115 9.12 -0.96 -3.31
C PHE A 115 8.28 -1.61 -4.41
N TYR A 116 8.89 -2.26 -5.41
CA TYR A 116 8.15 -2.82 -6.55
C TYR A 116 7.23 -3.97 -6.13
N ARG A 117 7.65 -4.78 -5.16
CA ARG A 117 6.79 -5.82 -4.57
C ARG A 117 5.53 -5.20 -3.94
N ASP A 118 5.73 -4.22 -3.08
CA ASP A 118 4.62 -3.63 -2.31
C ASP A 118 3.74 -2.72 -3.21
N PHE A 119 4.35 -2.04 -4.18
CA PHE A 119 3.65 -1.26 -5.21
C PHE A 119 2.83 -2.16 -6.14
N GLY A 120 3.37 -3.32 -6.53
CA GLY A 120 2.63 -4.33 -7.30
C GLY A 120 1.39 -4.80 -6.56
N MET A 121 1.47 -4.99 -5.24
CA MET A 121 0.31 -5.31 -4.42
C MET A 121 -0.72 -4.18 -4.39
N ILE A 122 -0.30 -2.92 -4.25
CA ILE A 122 -1.21 -1.76 -4.33
C ILE A 122 -1.98 -1.77 -5.67
N LEU A 123 -1.28 -1.99 -6.78
CA LEU A 123 -1.90 -2.02 -8.10
C LEU A 123 -2.84 -3.23 -8.28
N GLN A 124 -2.50 -4.41 -7.75
CA GLN A 124 -3.37 -5.59 -7.80
C GLN A 124 -4.69 -5.40 -7.05
N HIS A 125 -4.69 -4.55 -6.03
CA HIS A 125 -5.88 -4.19 -5.27
C HIS A 125 -6.62 -2.97 -5.83
N GLN A 126 -6.06 -2.23 -6.78
CA GLN A 126 -6.74 -1.12 -7.44
C GLN A 126 -7.64 -1.64 -8.58
N LYS A 127 -8.91 -1.91 -8.28
CA LYS A 127 -9.91 -2.40 -9.26
C LYS A 127 -10.80 -1.28 -9.80
N SER A 128 -11.05 -0.25 -8.99
CA SER A 128 -11.77 0.94 -9.41
C SER A 128 -10.93 1.82 -10.34
N ILE A 129 -11.61 2.71 -11.08
CA ILE A 129 -10.97 3.66 -11.98
C ILE A 129 -9.97 4.52 -11.18
N LEU A 130 -8.70 4.44 -11.59
CA LEU A 130 -7.66 5.35 -11.14
C LEU A 130 -7.73 6.60 -12.02
N PHE A 131 -8.12 7.73 -11.45
CA PHE A 131 -8.31 8.97 -12.20
C PHE A 131 -6.98 9.63 -12.57
N GLU A 132 -5.98 9.52 -11.71
CA GLU A 132 -4.68 10.11 -11.93
C GLU A 132 -3.55 9.18 -11.50
N MET A 133 -2.57 9.02 -12.38
CA MET A 133 -1.32 8.33 -12.09
C MET A 133 -0.16 9.23 -12.49
N GLU A 134 0.66 9.63 -11.52
CA GLU A 134 1.89 10.39 -11.78
C GLU A 134 3.10 9.51 -11.44
N ILE A 135 4.07 9.45 -12.36
CA ILE A 135 5.35 8.79 -12.11
C ILE A 135 6.46 9.79 -12.43
N SER A 136 7.18 10.20 -11.40
CA SER A 136 8.23 11.21 -11.44
C SER A 136 9.59 10.57 -11.12
N PRO A 137 10.31 10.02 -12.11
CA PRO A 137 11.62 9.42 -11.91
C PRO A 137 12.72 10.47 -11.68
N PHE A 138 13.75 10.14 -10.90
CA PHE A 138 14.89 11.02 -10.72
C PHE A 138 15.63 11.24 -12.06
N ASN A 139 15.94 12.50 -12.38
CA ASN A 139 16.31 12.99 -13.72
C ASN A 139 17.59 12.43 -14.35
N SER A 140 18.31 11.48 -13.74
CA SER A 140 19.45 10.86 -14.42
C SER A 140 18.98 9.87 -15.50
N ARG A 141 19.58 9.91 -16.70
CA ARG A 141 19.24 8.95 -17.79
C ARG A 141 19.37 7.49 -17.33
N LYS A 142 20.35 7.20 -16.48
CA LYS A 142 20.61 5.85 -15.95
C LYS A 142 19.47 5.36 -15.05
N GLN A 143 19.00 6.19 -14.12
CA GLN A 143 17.93 5.82 -13.20
C GLN A 143 16.57 5.77 -13.90
N ARG A 144 16.30 6.68 -14.86
CA ARG A 144 15.13 6.55 -15.74
C ARG A 144 15.11 5.22 -16.47
N SER A 145 16.24 4.79 -17.04
CA SER A 145 16.33 3.50 -17.72
C SER A 145 16.11 2.32 -16.77
N GLN A 146 16.69 2.35 -15.57
CA GLN A 146 16.48 1.31 -14.54
C GLN A 146 15.01 1.25 -14.09
N PHE A 147 14.40 2.40 -13.83
CA PHE A 147 13.01 2.51 -13.43
C PHE A 147 12.08 1.95 -14.51
N CYS A 148 12.27 2.36 -15.78
CA CYS A 148 11.44 1.85 -16.88
C CYS A 148 11.61 0.34 -17.08
N LYS A 149 12.83 -0.20 -16.94
CA LYS A 149 13.08 -1.65 -17.05
C LYS A 149 12.40 -2.45 -15.94
N ALA A 150 12.34 -1.92 -14.72
CA ALA A 150 11.70 -2.59 -13.59
C ALA A 150 10.17 -2.53 -13.64
N MET A 151 9.59 -1.69 -14.51
CA MET A 151 8.16 -1.56 -14.73
C MET A 151 7.65 -2.41 -15.92
N GLN A 152 8.54 -3.06 -16.68
CA GLN A 152 8.21 -3.97 -17.79
C GLN A 152 8.01 -5.40 -17.29
#